data_AF-Q2JBC0-F1
#
_entry.id   AF-Q2JBC0-F1
#
_cell.length_a   1.000
_cell.length_b   1.000
_cell.length_c   1.000
_cell.angle_alpha   90.00
_cell.angle_beta   90.00
_cell.angle_gamma   90.00
#
_symmetry.space_group_name_H-M   'P 1'
#
loop_
_entity.id
_entity.type
_entity.pdbx_description
1 polymer ?
#
loop_
_entity_poly.entity_id
_entity_poly.type
_entity_poly.pdbx_seq_one_letter_code
_entity_poly.pdbx_strand_id
1 'polypeptide(L)'
;MNRAENVRDVRHPAVEKSVRSSFAEALEVDAGEIDLEVPLGQLPNMESVRFLRAVAALEESSGLLINDGVLYQVTCLAELVDLLVAQGSAEDPQR
;
A
#
# COMPACT_ATOMS: atom_id res chain seq x y z
N MET A 1 24.23 -18.46 -16.54
CA MET A 1 23.03 -19.14 -15.99
C MET A 1 22.54 -18.35 -14.79
N ASN A 2 21.31 -17.85 -14.91
CA ASN A 2 20.37 -17.37 -13.88
C ASN A 2 20.77 -16.21 -12.96
N ARG A 3 20.49 -14.98 -13.42
CA ARG A 3 20.25 -13.80 -12.59
C ARG A 3 18.76 -13.46 -12.67
N ALA A 4 17.92 -14.31 -12.06
CA ALA A 4 16.45 -14.20 -12.13
C ALA A 4 15.79 -14.33 -10.74
N GLU A 5 16.52 -14.01 -9.67
CA GLU A 5 16.04 -14.16 -8.29
C GLU A 5 16.41 -12.89 -7.51
N ASN A 6 15.53 -11.87 -7.47
CA ASN A 6 15.42 -10.94 -6.34
C ASN A 6 14.30 -9.88 -6.42
N VAL A 7 13.51 -9.80 -7.49
CA VAL A 7 12.55 -8.67 -7.65
C VAL A 7 11.32 -8.79 -6.74
N ARG A 8 11.19 -9.88 -5.96
CA ARG A 8 10.03 -10.13 -5.08
C ARG A 8 10.30 -9.92 -3.58
N ASP A 9 11.53 -9.60 -3.16
CA ASP A 9 11.95 -9.84 -1.76
C ASP A 9 12.31 -8.58 -0.94
N VAL A 10 11.86 -7.38 -1.32
CA VAL A 10 12.02 -6.22 -0.41
C VAL A 10 10.76 -5.37 -0.39
N ARG A 11 9.62 -5.96 0.00
CA ARG A 11 8.57 -5.11 0.57
C ARG A 11 9.14 -4.46 1.82
N HIS A 12 9.21 -3.13 1.82
CA HIS A 12 9.86 -2.41 2.89
C HIS A 12 8.95 -2.50 4.14
N PRO A 13 9.38 -3.13 5.24
CA PRO A 13 8.48 -3.46 6.37
C PRO A 13 7.85 -2.22 7.02
N ALA A 14 8.50 -1.05 6.90
CA ALA A 14 7.92 0.21 7.33
C ALA A 14 6.72 0.65 6.46
N VAL A 15 6.79 0.44 5.15
CA VAL A 15 5.70 0.79 4.21
C VAL A 15 4.51 -0.14 4.43
N GLU A 16 4.77 -1.45 4.57
CA GLU A 16 3.71 -2.40 4.93
C GLU A 16 3.01 -2.02 6.23
N LYS A 17 3.79 -1.71 7.27
CA LYS A 17 3.23 -1.28 8.56
C LYS A 17 2.40 -0.01 8.42
N SER A 18 2.86 0.96 7.61
CA SER A 18 2.14 2.20 7.36
C SER A 18 0.81 1.93 6.67
N VAL A 19 0.82 1.20 5.55
CA VAL A 19 -0.38 0.81 4.81
C VAL A 19 -1.35 0.08 5.73
N ARG A 20 -0.86 -0.92 6.48
CA ARG A 20 -1.69 -1.69 7.41
C ARG A 20 -2.35 -0.80 8.47
N SER A 21 -1.61 0.15 9.03
CA SER A 21 -2.12 1.05 10.07
C SER A 21 -3.17 2.02 9.52
N SER A 22 -2.91 2.64 8.37
CA SER A 22 -3.85 3.57 7.72
C SER A 22 -5.15 2.88 7.30
N PHE A 23 -5.06 1.66 6.77
CA PHE A 23 -6.23 0.88 6.40
C PHE A 23 -6.99 0.35 7.61
N ALA A 24 -6.31 -0.09 8.67
CA ALA A 24 -6.97 -0.51 9.91
C ALA A 24 -7.79 0.63 10.53
N GLU A 25 -7.23 1.85 10.59
CA GLU A 25 -7.93 3.02 11.10
C GLU A 25 -9.16 3.37 10.24
N ALA A 26 -9.02 3.41 8.91
CA ALA A 26 -10.11 3.75 8.01
C ALA A 26 -11.25 2.70 7.96
N LEU A 27 -10.90 1.43 8.16
CA LEU A 27 -11.84 0.30 8.21
C LEU A 27 -12.40 0.04 9.61
N GLU A 28 -11.88 0.74 10.62
CA GLU A 28 -12.26 0.62 12.02
C GLU A 28 -12.08 -0.83 12.55
N VAL A 29 -10.94 -1.44 12.22
CA VAL A 29 -10.56 -2.82 12.62
C VAL A 29 -9.15 -2.84 13.22
N ASP A 30 -8.74 -3.97 13.80
CA ASP A 30 -7.36 -4.13 14.26
C ASP A 30 -6.39 -4.30 13.07
N ALA A 31 -5.17 -3.78 13.20
CA ALA A 31 -4.15 -3.92 12.16
C ALA A 31 -3.81 -5.39 11.85
N GLY A 32 -3.91 -6.29 12.84
CA GLY A 32 -3.73 -7.73 12.65
C GLY A 32 -4.82 -8.39 11.80
N GLU A 33 -5.96 -7.73 11.59
CA GLU A 33 -7.05 -8.22 10.72
C GLU A 33 -6.86 -7.80 9.25
N ILE A 34 -5.88 -6.94 8.96
CA ILE A 34 -5.57 -6.49 7.61
C ILE A 34 -4.56 -7.44 6.96
N ASP A 35 -5.09 -8.33 6.12
CA ASP A 35 -4.31 -9.14 5.19
C ASP A 35 -4.01 -8.33 3.92
N LEU A 36 -2.73 -8.25 3.54
CA LEU A 36 -2.32 -7.46 2.38
C LEU A 36 -2.56 -8.17 1.06
N GLU A 37 -2.67 -9.50 1.06
CA GLU A 37 -2.70 -10.31 -0.16
C GLU A 37 -4.12 -10.67 -0.61
N VAL A 38 -5.13 -10.41 0.22
CA VAL A 38 -6.53 -10.63 -0.15
C VAL A 38 -7.06 -9.51 -1.06
N PRO A 39 -8.02 -9.82 -1.95
CA PRO A 39 -8.68 -8.79 -2.74
C PRO A 39 -9.28 -7.69 -1.86
N LEU A 40 -9.21 -6.44 -2.30
CA LEU A 40 -9.72 -5.29 -1.52
C LEU A 40 -11.17 -5.50 -1.04
N GLY A 41 -12.04 -6.01 -1.91
CA GLY A 41 -13.45 -6.29 -1.57
C GLY A 41 -13.68 -7.41 -0.55
N GLN A 42 -12.63 -8.14 -0.15
CA GLN A 42 -12.68 -9.15 0.91
C GLN A 42 -12.15 -8.63 2.25
N LEU A 43 -11.58 -7.41 2.28
CA LEU A 43 -11.17 -6.79 3.53
C LEU A 43 -12.41 -6.44 4.38
N PRO A 44 -12.29 -6.56 5.71
CA PRO A 44 -13.39 -6.26 6.61
C PRO A 44 -13.82 -4.80 6.46
N ASN A 45 -15.14 -4.55 6.45
CA ASN A 45 -15.75 -3.22 6.32
C ASN A 45 -15.32 -2.41 5.07
N MET A 46 -14.74 -3.05 4.05
CA MET A 46 -14.23 -2.33 2.88
C MET A 46 -15.37 -1.72 2.06
N GLU A 47 -15.25 -0.42 1.82
CA GLU A 47 -16.13 0.39 0.98
C GLU A 47 -15.27 1.39 0.19
N SER A 48 -15.68 1.78 -1.02
CA SER A 48 -14.89 2.68 -1.87
C SER A 48 -14.55 4.01 -1.18
N VAL A 49 -15.46 4.54 -0.36
CA VAL A 49 -15.22 5.77 0.41
C VAL A 49 -14.18 5.55 1.52
N ARG A 50 -14.18 4.38 2.16
CA ARG A 50 -13.20 4.04 3.20
C ARG A 50 -11.82 3.78 2.61
N PHE A 51 -11.77 3.13 1.45
CA PHE A 51 -10.54 2.98 0.66
C PHE A 51 -9.91 4.35 0.35
N LEU A 52 -10.68 5.29 -0.20
CA LEU A 52 -10.17 6.64 -0.51
C LEU A 52 -9.72 7.40 0.75
N ARG A 53 -10.41 7.24 1.88
CA ARG A 53 -9.98 7.82 3.16
C ARG A 53 -8.66 7.24 3.65
N ALA A 54 -8.49 5.92 3.55
CA ALA A 54 -7.25 5.24 3.92
C ALA A 54 -6.08 5.74 3.06
N VAL A 55 -6.31 5.89 1.76
CA VAL A 55 -5.33 6.42 0.81
C VAL A 55 -4.96 7.86 1.14
N ALA A 56 -5.94 8.73 1.37
CA ALA A 56 -5.67 10.13 1.75
C ALA A 56 -4.87 10.23 3.06
N ALA A 57 -5.20 9.42 4.06
CA ALA A 57 -4.45 9.37 5.32
C ALA A 57 -3.01 8.87 5.11
N LEU A 58 -2.83 7.90 4.20
CA LEU A 58 -1.52 7.38 3.85
C LEU A 58 -0.67 8.45 3.15
N GLU A 59 -1.23 9.15 2.16
CA GLU A 59 -0.59 10.28 1.46
C GLU A 59 -0.15 11.38 2.45
N GLU A 60 -1.03 11.75 3.39
CA GLU A 60 -0.72 12.74 4.43
C GLU A 60 0.42 12.27 5.34
N SER A 61 0.41 11.00 5.76
CA SER A 61 1.42 10.45 6.66
C SER A 61 2.79 10.22 6.00
N SER A 62 2.81 9.86 4.71
CA SER A 62 4.04 9.56 3.97
C SER A 62 4.58 10.75 3.20
N GLY A 63 3.78 11.80 2.98
CA GLY A 63 4.11 12.94 2.12
C GLY A 63 4.16 12.58 0.63
N LEU A 64 3.62 11.42 0.24
CA LEU A 64 3.61 10.93 -1.14
C LEU A 64 2.23 11.19 -1.74
N LEU A 65 2.18 11.45 -3.05
CA LEU A 65 0.93 11.55 -3.80
C LEU A 65 0.76 10.31 -4.67
N ILE A 66 -0.32 9.56 -4.45
CA ILE A 66 -0.61 8.33 -5.18
C ILE A 66 -1.46 8.70 -6.39
N ASN A 67 -0.99 8.32 -7.58
CA ASN A 67 -1.73 8.58 -8.81
C ASN A 67 -3.06 7.82 -8.83
N ASP A 68 -4.19 8.53 -8.87
CA ASP A 68 -5.54 7.96 -8.91
C ASP A 68 -5.72 6.91 -10.01
N GLY A 69 -5.17 7.14 -11.20
CA GLY A 69 -5.29 6.21 -12.34
C GLY A 69 -4.58 4.88 -12.11
N VAL A 70 -3.55 4.86 -11.27
CA VAL A 70 -2.85 3.65 -10.83
C VAL A 70 -3.60 3.03 -9.64
N LEU A 71 -4.12 3.87 -8.74
CA LEU A 71 -4.89 3.44 -7.57
C LEU A 71 -6.11 2.59 -7.98
N TYR A 72 -6.81 2.94 -9.06
CA TYR A 72 -7.93 2.14 -9.60
C TYR A 72 -7.53 0.76 -10.14
N GLN A 73 -6.25 0.51 -10.38
CA GLN A 73 -5.75 -0.77 -10.87
C GLN A 73 -5.34 -1.71 -9.72
N VAL A 74 -5.24 -1.19 -8.50
CA VAL A 74 -4.87 -1.95 -7.31
C VAL A 74 -5.99 -2.92 -6.95
N THR A 75 -5.64 -4.19 -6.85
CA THR A 75 -6.56 -5.29 -6.53
C THR A 75 -6.42 -5.76 -5.09
N CYS A 76 -5.25 -5.55 -4.46
CA CYS A 76 -4.94 -5.85 -3.06
C CYS A 76 -3.95 -4.84 -2.47
N LEU A 77 -3.85 -4.76 -1.14
CA LEU A 77 -2.97 -3.77 -0.49
C LEU A 77 -1.48 -4.05 -0.69
N ALA A 78 -1.12 -5.29 -0.98
CA ALA A 78 0.24 -5.65 -1.34
C ALA A 78 0.73 -4.93 -2.61
N GLU A 79 -0.14 -4.79 -3.62
CA GLU A 79 0.17 -4.01 -4.82
C GLU A 79 0.35 -2.51 -4.50
N LEU A 80 -0.44 -1.98 -3.55
CA LEU A 80 -0.27 -0.61 -3.07
C LEU A 80 1.09 -0.41 -2.37
N VAL A 81 1.52 -1.36 -1.54
CA VAL A 81 2.85 -1.35 -0.92
C VAL A 81 3.93 -1.34 -1.99
N ASP A 82 3.84 -2.23 -2.98
CA ASP A 82 4.81 -2.34 -4.07
C ASP A 82 4.91 -1.03 -4.86
N LEU A 83 3.77 -0.37 -5.12
CA LEU A 83 3.71 0.95 -5.75
C LEU A 83 4.39 2.04 -4.92
N LEU A 84 4.20 2.05 -3.61
CA LEU A 84 4.79 3.05 -2.72
C LEU A 84 6.30 2.86 -2.55
N VAL A 85 6.76 1.60 -2.47
CA VAL A 85 8.19 1.28 -2.45
C VAL A 85 8.86 1.70 -3.76
N ALA A 86 8.20 1.48 -4.90
CA ALA A 86 8.71 1.90 -6.20
C ALA A 86 8.81 3.43 -6.31
N GLN A 87 7.82 4.18 -5.80
CA GLN A 87 7.82 5.65 -5.80
C GLN A 87 8.88 6.23 -4.86
N GLY A 88 8.96 5.72 -3.62
CA GLY A 88 9.98 6.13 -2.66
C GLY A 88 11.41 5.81 -3.11
N SER A 89 11.58 4.84 -4.01
CA SER A 89 12.88 4.53 -4.65
C SER A 89 13.16 5.40 -5.88
N ALA A 90 12.12 5.93 -6.54
CA ALA A 90 12.24 6.83 -7.69
C ALA A 90 12.52 8.29 -7.29
N GLU A 91 12.21 8.67 -6.04
CA GLU A 91 12.52 9.98 -5.45
C GLU A 91 13.93 10.09 -4.85
N ASP A 92 14.89 9.26 -5.29
CA ASP A 92 16.33 9.57 -5.15
C ASP A 92 16.98 9.85 -6.53
N PRO A 93 16.81 11.05 -7.12
CA PRO A 93 17.70 11.53 -8.17
C PRO A 93 18.88 12.35 -7.65
N GLN A 94 18.96 12.65 -6.34
CA GLN A 94 20.01 13.49 -5.74
C GLN A 94 20.24 13.21 -4.25
N ARG A 95 21.05 12.18 -3.91
CA ARG A 95 21.84 12.17 -2.67
C ARG A 95 23.32 11.97 -2.93
#